data_AF-A0A835H479-F1
#
_entry.id   AF-A0A835H479-F1
#
_cell.length_a   1.000
_cell.length_b   1.000
_cell.length_c   1.000
_cell.angle_alpha   90.00
_cell.angle_beta   90.00
_cell.angle_gamma   90.00
#
_symmetry.space_group_name_H-M   'P 1'
#
loop_
_entity.id
_entity.type
_entity.pdbx_description
1 polymer ?
#
loop_
_entity_poly.entity_id
_entity_poly.type
_entity_poly.pdbx_seq_one_letter_code
_entity_poly.pdbx_strand_id
1 'polypeptide(L)'
;MEYHDLVPTYNGQGKLGLEMFERMSVDPNDATFVGALACCAHTGMVPKGLELLFFMTEKYKIKPGLRKHYGCMVDLLGRPGV
;
A
#
# COMPACT_ATOMS: atom_id res chain seq x y z
N MET A 1 26.86 17.90 2.23
CA MET A 1 25.67 17.07 2.54
C MET A 1 24.65 17.39 1.48
N GLU A 2 24.71 16.71 0.35
CA GLU A 2 23.84 16.96 -0.80
C GLU A 2 23.09 15.67 -1.11
N TYR A 3 21.82 15.63 -0.71
CA TYR A 3 20.85 14.64 -1.18
C TYR A 3 20.32 15.14 -2.52
N HIS A 4 21.09 14.84 -3.56
CA HIS A 4 20.90 15.29 -4.94
C HIS A 4 19.67 14.59 -5.56
N ASP A 5 18.52 15.24 -5.49
CA ASP A 5 17.56 15.44 -6.60
C ASP A 5 17.30 14.32 -7.64
N LEU A 6 16.89 13.10 -7.26
CA LEU A 6 16.51 12.10 -8.28
C LEU A 6 15.39 11.12 -7.86
N VAL A 7 14.19 11.61 -7.51
CA VAL A 7 12.94 10.93 -7.94
C VAL A 7 11.79 11.95 -8.08
N PRO A 8 11.57 12.55 -9.25
CA PRO A 8 10.35 13.28 -9.53
C PRO A 8 9.29 12.32 -10.09
N THR A 9 8.51 11.63 -9.25
CA THR A 9 7.28 10.94 -9.72
C THR A 9 6.09 11.07 -8.77
N TYR A 10 5.27 12.08 -9.09
CA TYR A 10 3.80 12.09 -9.06
C TYR A 10 3.04 11.80 -7.74
N ASN A 11 2.61 12.93 -7.16
CA ASN A 11 1.40 13.16 -6.37
C ASN A 11 1.36 12.56 -4.95
N GLY A 12 1.34 13.44 -3.95
CA GLY A 12 1.09 13.14 -2.52
C GLY A 12 -0.25 12.45 -2.20
N GLN A 13 -0.95 11.89 -3.19
CA GLN A 13 -2.18 11.12 -3.08
C GLN A 13 -1.98 9.77 -2.39
N GLY A 14 -0.81 9.13 -2.52
CA GLY A 14 -0.59 7.84 -1.86
C GLY A 14 -0.46 7.96 -0.33
N LYS A 15 0.15 9.04 0.17
CA LYS A 15 0.11 9.38 1.61
C LYS A 15 -1.31 9.72 2.07
N LEU A 16 -2.06 10.46 1.26
CA LEU A 16 -3.46 10.80 1.54
C LEU A 16 -4.35 9.56 1.63
N GLY A 17 -4.19 8.60 0.72
CA GLY A 17 -4.95 7.34 0.72
C GLY A 17 -4.67 6.49 1.96
N LEU A 18 -3.42 6.48 2.43
CA LEU A 18 -3.05 5.80 3.67
C LEU A 18 -3.58 6.53 4.91
N GLU A 19 -3.51 7.86 4.94
CA GLU A 19 -4.08 8.67 6.03
C GLU A 19 -5.61 8.49 6.10
N MET A 20 -6.28 8.38 4.96
CA MET A 20 -7.71 8.04 4.91
C MET A 20 -7.99 6.61 5.39
N PHE A 21 -7.13 5.64 5.07
CA PHE A 21 -7.21 4.29 5.62
C PHE A 21 -7.11 4.30 7.14
N GLU A 22 -6.17 5.05 7.71
CA GLU A 22 -5.96 5.16 9.15
C GLU A 22 -7.08 5.95 9.87
N ARG A 23 -7.75 6.87 9.17
CA ARG A 23 -8.87 7.66 9.70
C ARG A 23 -10.25 7.03 9.48
N MET A 24 -10.36 5.95 8.71
CA MET A 24 -11.61 5.20 8.56
C MET A 24 -11.95 4.50 9.89
N SER A 25 -12.90 5.05 10.64
CA SER A 25 -13.54 4.43 11.82
C SER A 25 -14.49 3.27 11.48
N VAL A 26 -14.55 2.87 10.21
CA VAL A 26 -15.39 1.77 9.70
C VAL A 26 -14.48 0.59 9.40
N ASP A 27 -14.92 -0.62 9.77
CA ASP A 27 -14.22 -1.87 9.50
C ASP A 27 -13.74 -1.97 8.04
N PRO A 28 -12.41 -1.90 7.78
CA PRO A 28 -11.87 -2.02 6.43
C PRO A 28 -12.23 -3.38 5.84
N ASN A 29 -12.73 -3.36 4.61
CA ASN A 29 -13.12 -4.55 3.86
C ASN A 29 -12.10 -4.90 2.77
N ASP A 30 -12.37 -5.95 2.00
CA ASP A 30 -11.53 -6.42 0.89
C ASP A 30 -11.09 -5.28 -0.04
N ALA A 31 -12.01 -4.42 -0.48
CA ALA A 31 -11.75 -3.33 -1.40
C ALA A 31 -10.91 -2.21 -0.75
N THR A 32 -11.13 -1.93 0.54
CA THR A 32 -10.33 -0.96 1.31
C THR A 32 -8.85 -1.37 1.34
N PHE A 33 -8.57 -2.66 1.55
CA PHE A 33 -7.20 -3.19 1.51
C PHE A 33 -6.60 -3.17 0.11
N VAL A 34 -7.36 -3.45 -0.94
CA VAL A 34 -6.87 -3.31 -2.34
C VAL A 34 -6.43 -1.87 -2.61
N GLY A 35 -7.25 -0.88 -2.23
CA GLY A 35 -6.92 0.53 -2.42
C GLY A 35 -5.64 0.94 -1.69
N ALA A 36 -5.51 0.55 -0.42
CA ALA A 36 -4.33 0.86 0.39
C ALA A 36 -3.05 0.17 -0.13
N LEU A 37 -3.14 -1.10 -0.56
CA LEU A 37 -2.03 -1.83 -1.18
C LEU A 37 -1.64 -1.24 -2.54
N ALA A 38 -2.61 -0.84 -3.36
CA ALA A 38 -2.33 -0.16 -4.63
C ALA A 38 -1.64 1.19 -4.41
N CYS A 39 -2.08 1.97 -3.42
CA CYS A 39 -1.39 3.19 -3.02
C CYS A 39 0.07 2.90 -2.61
N CYS A 40 0.31 1.87 -1.80
CA CYS A 40 1.67 1.47 -1.42
C CYS A 40 2.51 1.08 -2.64
N ALA A 41 1.94 0.30 -3.57
CA ALA A 41 2.59 -0.09 -4.82
C ALA A 41 2.96 1.11 -5.70
N HIS A 42 2.10 2.13 -5.75
CA HIS A 42 2.37 3.37 -6.48
C HIS A 42 3.43 4.24 -5.79
N THR A 43 3.49 4.27 -4.47
CA THR A 43 4.45 5.10 -3.72
C THR A 43 5.75 4.39 -3.35
N GLY A 44 5.88 3.10 -3.66
CA GLY A 44 7.03 2.28 -3.27
C GLY A 44 7.12 2.02 -1.76
N MET A 45 6.03 2.15 -1.01
CA MET A 45 6.02 1.96 0.45
C MET A 45 5.95 0.47 0.83
N VAL A 46 7.03 -0.27 0.57
CA VAL A 46 7.11 -1.72 0.82
C VAL A 46 6.79 -2.11 2.27
N PRO A 47 7.35 -1.46 3.30
CA PRO A 47 7.08 -1.85 4.69
C PRO A 47 5.59 -1.72 5.06
N LYS A 48 4.92 -0.67 4.58
CA LYS A 48 3.51 -0.42 4.87
C LYS A 48 2.60 -1.39 4.12
N GLY A 49 2.93 -1.72 2.86
CA GLY A 49 2.19 -2.74 2.11
C GLY A 49 2.20 -4.11 2.79
N LEU A 50 3.35 -4.52 3.32
CA LEU A 50 3.47 -5.76 4.11
C LEU A 50 2.66 -5.72 5.40
N GLU A 51 2.71 -4.60 6.13
CA GLU A 51 1.92 -4.39 7.36
C GLU A 51 0.40 -4.50 7.08
N LEU A 52 -0.07 -3.89 5.99
CA LEU A 52 -1.47 -3.94 5.58
C LEU A 52 -1.93 -5.38 5.23
N LEU A 53 -1.09 -6.14 4.52
CA LEU A 53 -1.39 -7.54 4.18
C LEU A 53 -1.46 -8.42 5.44
N PHE A 54 -0.56 -8.17 6.40
CA PHE A 54 -0.58 -8.86 7.69
C PHE A 54 -1.84 -8.50 8.50
N PHE A 55 -2.17 -7.22 8.64
CA PHE A 55 -3.38 -6.79 9.37
C PHE A 55 -4.66 -7.33 8.74
N MET A 56 -4.75 -7.35 7.42
CA MET A 56 -5.88 -7.92 6.69
C MET A 56 -6.17 -9.36 7.14
N THR A 57 -5.12 -10.18 7.24
CA THR A 57 -5.24 -11.60 7.59
C THR A 57 -5.42 -11.81 9.09
N GLU A 58 -4.61 -11.13 9.91
CA GLU A 58 -4.52 -11.41 11.34
C GLU A 58 -5.59 -10.69 12.16
N LYS A 59 -5.84 -9.42 11.86
CA LYS A 59 -6.78 -8.58 12.61
C LYS A 59 -8.18 -8.62 12.03
N TYR A 60 -8.30 -8.51 10.72
CA TYR A 60 -9.61 -8.43 10.04
C TYR A 60 -10.11 -9.79 9.52
N LYS A 61 -9.29 -10.85 9.61
CA LYS A 61 -9.61 -12.21 9.16
C LYS A 61 -10.07 -12.28 7.69
N ILE A 62 -9.64 -11.31 6.88
CA ILE A 62 -9.94 -11.26 5.45
C ILE A 62 -8.81 -11.98 4.72
N LYS A 63 -9.16 -12.94 3.88
CA LYS A 63 -8.15 -13.66 3.08
C LYS A 63 -7.71 -12.78 1.90
N PRO A 64 -6.41 -12.51 1.73
CA PRO A 64 -5.92 -11.77 0.59
C PRO A 64 -6.28 -12.49 -0.72
N GLY A 65 -6.90 -11.75 -1.65
CA GLY A 65 -7.26 -12.27 -2.95
C GLY A 65 -6.03 -12.46 -3.83
N LEU A 66 -5.87 -13.66 -4.41
CA LEU A 66 -4.73 -14.04 -5.27
C LEU A 66 -4.50 -13.06 -6.43
N ARG A 67 -5.56 -12.50 -7.02
CA ARG A 67 -5.46 -11.58 -8.15
C ARG A 67 -5.36 -10.10 -7.78
N LYS A 68 -5.97 -9.69 -6.66
CA LYS A 68 -6.12 -8.26 -6.32
C LYS A 68 -5.04 -7.80 -5.34
N HIS A 69 -4.98 -8.43 -4.17
CA HIS A 69 -4.05 -8.04 -3.10
C HIS A 69 -2.63 -8.49 -3.38
N TYR A 70 -2.46 -9.75 -3.79
CA TYR A 70 -1.13 -10.26 -4.16
C TYR A 70 -0.60 -9.64 -5.45
N GLY A 71 -1.48 -9.26 -6.38
CA GLY A 71 -1.10 -8.48 -7.56
C GLY A 71 -0.44 -7.16 -7.17
N CYS A 72 -1.08 -6.38 -6.29
CA CYS A 72 -0.48 -5.14 -5.76
C CYS A 72 0.84 -5.40 -5.00
N MET A 73 0.94 -6.51 -4.27
CA MET A 73 2.19 -6.87 -3.57
C MET A 73 3.32 -7.27 -4.52
N VAL A 74 3.02 -7.98 -5.60
CA VAL A 74 4.00 -8.31 -6.64
C VAL A 74 4.44 -7.05 -7.38
N ASP A 75 3.52 -6.14 -7.71
CA ASP A 75 3.85 -4.85 -8.32
C ASP A 75 4.69 -3.97 -7.39
N LEU A 76 4.41 -4.02 -6.07
CA LEU A 76 5.16 -3.31 -5.03
C LEU A 76 6.58 -3.88 -4.85
N LEU A 77 6.73 -5.20 -4.85
CA LEU A 77 8.02 -5.87 -4.63
C LEU A 77 8.84 -5.99 -5.93
N GLY A 78 8.18 -5.97 -7.09
CA GLY A 78 8.77 -6.08 -8.41
C GLY A 78 9.35 -4.78 -8.97
N ARG A 79 9.15 -3.66 -8.27
CA ARG A 79 9.86 -2.39 -8.52
C ARG A 79 11.00 -2.25 -7.50
N PRO A 80 12.19 -2.85 -7.74
CA PRO A 80 13.37 -2.40 -7.03
C PRO A 80 13.56 -0.92 -7.37
N GLY A 81 13.76 -0.11 -6.33
CA GLY A 81 13.76 1.35 -6.40
C GLY A 81 14.51 1.93 -7.60
N VAL A 82 13.87 2.92 -8.23
CA VAL A 82 14.60 4.03 -8.84
C VAL A 82 15.34 4.82 -7.78
#